data_AF-A0A0M2XPT2-F1
#
_entry.id   AF-A0A0M2XPT2-F1
#
_cell.length_a   1.000
_cell.length_b   1.000
_cell.length_c   1.000
_cell.angle_alpha   90.00
_cell.angle_beta   90.00
_cell.angle_gamma   90.00
#
_symmetry.space_group_name_H-M   'P 1'
#
loop_
_entity.id
_entity.type
_entity.pdbx_description
1 polymer ?
#
loop_
_entity_poly.entity_id
_entity_poly.type
_entity_poly.pdbx_seq_one_letter_code
_entity_poly.pdbx_strand_id
1 'polypeptide(L)' 'MRKSKMEQLELGMSKLQVVNILGSSYSIAQKEANATDTIEVISYRNVPFDEEFYLFRFKNNKLEKWHREFQPVYKEIKP' A
#
# COMPACT_ATOMS: atom_id res chain seq x y z
N MET A 1 5.72 -19.62 16.04
CA MET A 1 6.24 -18.55 15.15
C MET A 1 5.14 -17.50 14.96
N ARG A 2 5.45 -16.22 15.10
CA ARG A 2 4.48 -15.13 14.86
C ARG A 2 4.38 -14.95 13.34
N LYS A 3 3.17 -15.04 12.76
CA LYS A 3 2.95 -14.74 11.33
C LYS A 3 3.46 -13.33 11.02
N SER A 4 4.06 -13.13 9.86
CA SER A 4 4.42 -11.79 9.42
C SER A 4 3.15 -10.93 9.32
N LYS A 5 3.26 -9.61 9.48
CA LYS A 5 2.09 -8.71 9.35
C LYS A 5 1.43 -8.85 7.97
N MET A 6 2.23 -9.10 6.93
CA MET A 6 1.75 -9.28 5.56
C MET A 6 0.95 -10.57 5.38
N GLU A 7 1.33 -11.67 6.05
CA GLU A 7 0.59 -12.94 6.03
C GLU A 7 -0.77 -12.90 6.72
N GLN A 8 -1.08 -11.82 7.45
CA GLN A 8 -2.36 -11.61 8.10
C GLN A 8 -3.36 -10.86 7.19
N LEU A 9 -2.91 -10.37 6.03
CA LEU A 9 -3.76 -9.62 5.12
C LEU A 9 -4.57 -10.55 4.23
N GLU A 10 -5.85 -10.25 4.10
CA GLU A 10 -6.78 -10.98 3.22
C GLU A 10 -7.50 -10.00 2.30
N LEU A 11 -7.81 -10.44 1.09
CA LEU A 11 -8.65 -9.67 0.18
C LEU A 11 -10.03 -9.46 0.82
N GLY A 12 -10.62 -8.29 0.60
CA GLY A 12 -11.88 -7.88 1.20
C GLY A 12 -11.76 -7.18 2.56
N MET A 13 -10.60 -7.22 3.22
CA MET A 13 -10.37 -6.47 4.47
C MET A 13 -10.60 -4.97 4.28
N SER A 14 -11.17 -4.33 5.30
CA SER A 14 -11.32 -2.88 5.31
C SER A 14 -9.99 -2.14 5.47
N LYS A 15 -9.95 -0.87 5.06
CA LYS A 15 -8.75 -0.03 5.29
C LYS A 15 -8.36 -0.02 6.76
N LEU A 16 -9.34 0.09 7.66
CA LEU A 16 -9.09 0.07 9.10
C LEU A 16 -8.47 -1.25 9.57
N GLN A 17 -8.95 -2.39 9.08
CA GLN A 17 -8.35 -3.69 9.42
C GLN A 17 -6.90 -3.81 8.93
N VAL A 18 -6.63 -3.39 7.70
CA VAL A 18 -5.27 -3.37 7.15
C VAL A 18 -4.35 -2.43 7.96
N VAL A 19 -4.82 -1.23 8.30
CA VAL A 19 -4.08 -0.25 9.11
C VAL A 19 -3.83 -0.76 10.52
N ASN A 20 -4.78 -1.48 11.13
CA ASN A 20 -4.59 -2.08 12.45
C ASN A 20 -3.50 -3.17 12.45
N ILE A 21 -3.31 -3.88 11.34
CA ILE A 21 -2.28 -4.91 11.18
C ILE A 21 -0.91 -4.27 10.88
N LEU A 22 -0.88 -3.34 9.92
CA LEU A 22 0.37 -2.80 9.38
C LEU A 22 0.92 -1.64 10.23
N GLY A 23 0.04 -0.75 10.72
CA GLY A 23 0.36 0.45 11.48
C GLY A 23 -0.24 1.70 10.83
N SER A 24 -0.32 2.81 11.55
CA SER A 24 -0.92 4.07 11.04
C SER A 24 0.03 4.96 10.24
N SER A 25 1.29 4.57 10.09
CA SER A 25 2.33 5.33 9.39
C SER A 25 2.30 5.15 7.86
N TYR A 26 1.12 5.21 7.26
CA TYR A 26 0.94 5.13 5.81
C TYR A 26 0.78 6.53 5.18
N SER A 27 0.96 6.60 3.87
CA SER A 27 0.60 7.77 3.06
C SER A 27 -0.54 7.43 2.11
N ILE A 28 -1.38 8.40 1.73
CA ILE A 28 -2.40 8.21 0.69
C ILE A 28 -1.73 8.50 -0.67
N ALA A 29 -1.66 7.49 -1.54
CA ALA A 29 -1.06 7.58 -2.87
C ALA A 29 -2.08 7.90 -3.96
N GLN A 30 -3.34 7.48 -3.78
CA GLN A 30 -4.44 7.74 -4.72
C GLN A 30 -5.75 7.83 -3.95
N LYS A 31 -6.65 8.72 -4.38
CA LYS A 31 -8.03 8.78 -3.88
C LYS A 31 -8.95 9.29 -4.98
N GLU A 32 -9.85 8.43 -5.43
CA GLU A 32 -10.76 8.68 -6.55
C GLU A 32 -12.16 8.19 -6.20
N ALA A 33 -13.18 8.85 -6.73
CA ALA A 33 -14.56 8.44 -6.57
C ALA A 33 -15.30 8.66 -7.90
N ASN A 34 -15.94 7.61 -8.39
CA ASN A 34 -16.79 7.61 -9.56
C ASN A 34 -18.22 7.20 -9.15
N ALA A 35 -19.17 7.22 -10.08
CA ALA A 35 -20.60 6.98 -9.79
C ALA A 35 -20.89 5.67 -9.04
N THR A 36 -20.06 4.62 -9.23
CA THR A 36 -20.27 3.30 -8.62
C THR A 36 -19.23 2.92 -7.58
N ASP A 37 -18.04 3.53 -7.62
CA ASP A 37 -16.88 3.02 -6.91
C ASP A 37 -16.01 4.13 -6.32
N THR A 38 -15.52 3.91 -5.10
CA THR A 38 -14.44 4.69 -4.48
C THR A 38 -13.17 3.88 -4.49
N ILE A 39 -12.10 4.44 -5.05
CA ILE A 39 -10.76 3.85 -5.06
C ILE A 39 -9.86 4.65 -4.13
N GLU A 40 -9.22 3.98 -3.19
CA GLU A 40 -8.17 4.58 -2.35
C GLU A 40 -6.93 3.66 -2.38
N VAL A 41 -5.75 4.24 -2.59
CA VAL A 41 -4.49 3.51 -2.48
C VAL A 41 -3.69 4.12 -1.33
N ILE A 42 -3.28 3.30 -0.38
CA ILE A 42 -2.31 3.69 0.64
C ILE A 42 -0.96 3.05 0.37
N SER A 43 0.11 3.76 0.73
CA SER A 43 1.48 3.30 0.62
C SER A 43 2.15 3.21 1.98
N TYR A 44 2.92 2.14 2.18
CA TYR A 44 3.90 2.03 3.26
C TYR A 44 5.30 2.04 2.68
N ARG A 45 6.20 2.68 3.41
CA ARG A 45 7.64 2.73 3.14
C ARG A 45 8.38 2.56 4.45
N ASN A 46 9.56 1.96 4.40
CA ASN A 46 10.42 1.80 5.56
C ASN A 46 11.78 2.45 5.29
N VAL A 47 11.73 3.76 5.02
CA VAL A 47 12.91 4.62 4.83
C VAL A 47 13.65 4.81 6.16
N PRO A 48 15.00 4.78 6.19
CA PRO A 48 15.93 4.61 5.05
C PRO A 48 16.35 3.14 4.81
N PHE A 49 15.64 2.17 5.37
CA PHE A 49 16.06 0.77 5.41
C PHE A 49 15.77 0.01 4.11
N ASP A 50 14.74 0.40 3.37
CA ASP A 50 14.41 -0.15 2.06
C ASP A 50 14.00 0.91 1.03
N GLU A 51 14.18 0.54 -0.23
CA GLU A 51 13.76 1.30 -1.41
C GLU A 51 12.46 0.71 -1.99
N GLU A 52 11.57 0.19 -1.13
CA GLU A 52 10.36 -0.52 -1.56
C GLU A 52 9.10 0.26 -1.17
N PHE A 53 8.13 0.29 -2.07
CA PHE A 53 6.78 0.78 -1.84
C PHE A 53 5.84 -0.41 -1.76
N TYR A 54 5.11 -0.53 -0.66
CA TYR A 54 3.97 -1.44 -0.57
C TYR A 54 2.69 -0.66 -0.82
N LEU A 55 2.00 -0.96 -1.92
CA LEU A 55 0.78 -0.29 -2.35
C LEU A 55 -0.42 -1.19 -2.10
N PHE A 56 -1.40 -0.68 -1.36
CA PHE A 56 -2.64 -1.41 -1.03
C PHE A 56 -3.81 -0.66 -1.65
N ARG A 57 -4.48 -1.31 -2.62
CA ARG A 57 -5.62 -0.73 -3.33
C ARG A 57 -6.93 -1.18 -2.69
N PHE A 58 -7.72 -0.22 -2.26
CA PHE A 58 -9.05 -0.41 -1.73
C PHE A 58 -10.10 0.03 -2.76
N LYS A 59 -11.05 -0.87 -3.04
CA LYS A 59 -12.26 -0.56 -3.79
C LYS A 59 -13.44 -0.63 -2.84
N ASN A 60 -14.19 0.45 -2.71
CA ASN A 60 -15.33 0.57 -1.78
C ASN A 60 -14.97 0.15 -0.34
N ASN A 61 -13.84 0.67 0.16
CA ASN A 61 -13.28 0.34 1.48
C ASN A 61 -12.97 -1.16 1.68
N LYS A 62 -12.70 -1.91 0.61
CA LYS A 62 -12.27 -3.32 0.68
C LYS A 62 -10.97 -3.51 -0.08
N LEU A 63 -10.01 -4.19 0.54
CA LEU A 63 -8.72 -4.50 -0.07
C LEU A 63 -8.95 -5.38 -1.30
N GLU A 64 -8.72 -4.82 -2.48
CA GLU A 64 -8.92 -5.52 -3.75
C GLU A 64 -7.64 -6.23 -4.18
N LYS A 65 -6.49 -5.58 -3.98
CA LYS A 65 -5.16 -6.11 -4.26
C LYS A 65 -4.08 -5.30 -3.55
N TRP A 66 -2.90 -5.88 -3.46
CA TRP A 66 -1.69 -5.17 -3.07
C TRP A 66 -0.51 -5.67 -3.89
N HIS A 67 0.49 -4.82 -4.05
CA HIS A 67 1.72 -5.17 -4.74
C HIS A 67 2.88 -4.36 -4.18
N ARG A 68 4.09 -4.83 -4.49
CA ARG A 68 5.34 -4.18 -4.12
C ARG A 68 5.99 -3.57 -5.36
N GLU A 69 6.45 -2.33 -5.24
CA GLU A 69 7.23 -1.65 -6.28
C GLU A 69 8.58 -1.24 -5.71
N PHE A 70 9.63 -1.32 -6.53
CA PHE A 70 10.92 -0.74 -6.19
C PHE A 70 10.92 0.75 -6.53
N GLN A 71 11.57 1.56 -5.69
CA GLN A 71 11.83 2.94 -6.01
C GLN A 71 12.70 2.99 -7.28
N PRO A 72 12.30 3.73 -8.31
CA PRO A 72 13.12 3.86 -9.51
C PRO A 72 14.44 4.57 -9.15
N VAL A 73 15.56 3.90 -9.41
CA VAL A 73 16.90 4.51 -9.34
C VAL A 73 17.19 5.17 -10.67
N TYR A 74 17.04 6.49 -10.74
CA TYR A 74 17.44 7.27 -11.90
C TYR A 74 18.96 7.42 -11.89
N LYS A 75 19.66 6.85 -12.89
CA LYS A 75 21.05 7.19 -13.14
C LYS A 75 21.09 8.48 -13.94
N GLU A 76 21.74 9.51 -13.41
CA GLU A 76 22.12 10.66 -14.21
C GLU A 76 23.10 10.20 -15.29
N ILE A 77 22.63 10.12 -16.53
CA ILE A 77 23.52 9.95 -17.68
C ILE A 77 24.15 11.32 -17.90
N LYS A 78 25.35 11.53 -17.37
CA LYS A 78 26.13 12.73 -17.70
C LYS A 78 26.45 12.67 -19.20
N PRO A 79 26.20 13.76 -19.95
CA PRO A 79 26.50 13.83 -21.39
C PRO A 79 28.00 13.70 -21.66
#